data_AF-A0A970ZYD3-F1
#
_entry.id   AF-A0A970ZYD3-F1
#
_cell.length_a   1.000
_cell.length_b   1.000
_cell.length_c   1.000
_cell.angle_alpha   90.00
_cell.angle_beta   90.00
_cell.angle_gamma   90.00
#
_symmetry.space_group_name_H-M   'P 1'
#
loop_
_entity.id
_entity.type
_entity.pdbx_description
1 polymer ?
#
loop_
_entity_poly.entity_id
_entity_poly.type
_entity_poly.pdbx_seq_one_letter_code
_entity_poly.pdbx_strand_id
1 'polypeptide(L)' 'GSCDKALAENIEEAVSLTPYAVEYRYPGDHPQLTAHEVAQALTVADRVRNEIGTSLRDELDL' A
#
# COMPACT_ATOMS: atom_id res chain seq x y z
N GLY A 1 3.68 -13.91 17.75
CA GLY A 1 3.61 -12.50 17.36
C GLY A 1 2.26 -11.98 17.73
N SER A 2 2.18 -10.86 18.43
CA SER A 2 0.92 -10.10 18.55
C SER A 2 0.69 -9.42 17.20
N CYS A 3 -0.53 -9.42 16.69
CA CYS A 3 -0.87 -8.75 15.44
C CYS A 3 -1.48 -7.38 15.81
N ASP A 4 -0.92 -6.29 15.29
CA ASP A 4 -1.47 -4.95 15.50
C ASP A 4 -2.70 -4.74 14.60
N LYS A 5 -3.88 -4.91 15.20
CA LYS A 5 -5.16 -4.75 14.51
C LYS A 5 -5.45 -3.31 14.14
N ALA A 6 -5.04 -2.35 14.96
CA ALA A 6 -5.30 -0.94 14.71
C ALA A 6 -4.50 -0.46 13.50
N LEU A 7 -3.23 -0.87 13.41
CA LEU A 7 -2.41 -0.62 12.23
C LEU A 7 -3.03 -1.28 10.98
N ALA A 8 -3.48 -2.53 11.07
CA ALA A 8 -4.11 -3.24 9.97
C ALA A 8 -5.39 -2.56 9.44
N GLU A 9 -6.24 -2.07 10.34
CA GLU A 9 -7.45 -1.30 10.00
C GLU A 9 -7.08 0.05 9.34
N ASN A 10 -6.03 0.72 9.83
CA ASN A 10 -5.56 2.00 9.29
C ASN A 10 -5.00 1.91 7.86
N ILE A 11 -4.53 0.73 7.44
CA ILE A 11 -3.93 0.50 6.11
C ILE A 11 -4.77 -0.42 5.22
N GLU A 12 -6.05 -0.65 5.54
CA GLU A 12 -6.93 -1.54 4.78
C GLU A 12 -7.00 -1.18 3.28
N GLU A 13 -6.91 0.10 2.96
CA GLU A 13 -6.87 0.63 1.59
C GLU A 13 -5.71 0.05 0.75
N ALA A 14 -4.65 -0.47 1.38
CA ALA A 14 -3.53 -1.11 0.70
C ALA A 14 -3.95 -2.30 -0.18
N VAL A 15 -5.08 -2.94 0.11
CA VAL A 15 -5.63 -4.03 -0.72
C VAL A 15 -5.87 -3.57 -2.15
N SER A 16 -6.23 -2.30 -2.35
CA SER A 16 -6.43 -1.70 -3.68
C SER A 16 -5.16 -1.68 -4.55
N LEU A 17 -3.98 -1.85 -3.96
CA LEU A 17 -2.71 -1.89 -4.69
C LEU A 17 -2.39 -3.27 -5.28
N THR A 18 -3.11 -4.32 -4.86
CA THR A 18 -2.86 -5.72 -5.27
C THR A 18 -2.85 -5.90 -6.80
N PRO A 19 -3.81 -5.34 -7.56
CA PRO A 19 -3.81 -5.48 -9.02
C PRO A 19 -2.59 -4.85 -9.70
N TYR A 20 -2.06 -3.74 -9.15
CA TYR A 20 -0.87 -3.09 -9.69
C TYR A 20 0.41 -3.92 -9.49
N ALA A 21 0.47 -4.76 -8.47
CA ALA A 21 1.62 -5.61 -8.19
C ALA A 21 1.57 -6.97 -8.92
N VAL A 22 0.36 -7.50 -9.13
CA VAL A 22 0.14 -8.85 -9.68
C VAL A 22 -0.17 -8.82 -11.17
N GLU A 23 -1.13 -7.99 -11.57
CA GLU A 23 -1.75 -8.05 -12.90
C GLU A 23 -0.96 -7.20 -13.92
N TYR A 24 -0.50 -6.01 -13.51
CA TYR A 24 0.36 -5.13 -14.33
C TYR A 24 1.76 -5.72 -14.62
N ARG A 25 2.12 -6.85 -14.00
CA ARG A 25 3.36 -7.58 -14.26
C ARG A 25 3.36 -8.26 -15.64
N TYR A 26 2.18 -8.52 -16.22
CA TYR A 26 2.03 -9.16 -17.53
C TYR A 26 1.39 -8.18 -18.54
N PRO A 27 2.20 -7.50 -19.38
CA PRO A 27 1.70 -6.49 -20.29
C PRO A 27 0.84 -7.15 -21.39
N GLY A 28 -0.47 -6.84 -21.41
CA GLY A 28 -1.38 -7.31 -22.45
C GLY A 28 -2.87 -7.21 -22.12
N ASP A 29 -3.24 -7.35 -20.84
CA ASP A 29 -4.65 -7.52 -20.44
C ASP A 29 -5.31 -6.30 -19.77
N HIS A 30 -4.55 -5.23 -19.52
CA HIS A 30 -5.07 -4.08 -18.75
C HIS A 30 -5.18 -2.80 -19.57
N PRO A 31 -6.28 -2.05 -19.42
CA PRO A 31 -6.35 -0.69 -19.94
C PRO A 31 -5.24 0.16 -19.32
N GLN A 32 -4.73 1.15 -20.05
CA GLN A 32 -3.73 2.06 -19.49
C GLN A 32 -4.31 2.79 -18.27
N LEU A 33 -3.51 2.89 -17.19
CA LEU A 33 -3.89 3.69 -16.03
C LEU A 33 -4.04 5.15 -16.41
N THR A 34 -5.08 5.77 -15.89
CA THR A 34 -5.23 7.22 -15.89
C THR A 34 -4.27 7.85 -14.89
N ALA A 35 -3.92 9.12 -15.11
CA ALA A 35 -3.11 9.88 -14.16
C ALA A 35 -3.75 9.95 -12.76
N HIS A 36 -5.08 9.92 -12.68
CA HIS A 36 -5.81 9.93 -11.43
C HIS A 36 -5.61 8.63 -10.64
N GLU A 37 -5.73 7.47 -11.30
CA GLU A 37 -5.51 6.16 -10.68
C GLU A 37 -4.07 6.01 -10.18
N VAL A 38 -3.10 6.46 -10.98
CA VAL A 38 -1.68 6.47 -10.56
C VAL A 38 -1.48 7.35 -9.32
N ALA A 39 -2.06 8.56 -9.31
CA ALA A 39 -1.93 9.48 -8.18
C ALA A 39 -2.57 8.90 -6.90
N GLN A 40 -3.75 8.27 -7.01
CA GLN A 40 -4.39 7.60 -5.88
C GLN A 40 -3.54 6.44 -5.36
N ALA A 41 -3.05 5.58 -6.25
CA ALA A 41 -2.21 4.44 -5.87
C ALA A 41 -0.93 4.88 -5.13
N LEU A 42 -0.27 5.93 -5.63
CA LEU A 42 0.91 6.49 -4.97
C LEU A 42 0.58 7.09 -3.59
N THR A 43 -0.56 7.75 -3.47
CA THR A 43 -1.01 8.31 -2.18
C THR A 43 -1.22 7.21 -1.14
N VAL A 44 -1.89 6.12 -1.53
CA VAL A 44 -2.09 4.95 -0.65
C VAL A 44 -0.74 4.32 -0.30
N ALA A 45 0.14 4.12 -1.28
CA ALA A 45 1.46 3.51 -1.04
C ALA A 45 2.32 4.34 -0.08
N ASP A 46 2.32 5.67 -0.21
CA ASP A 46 3.09 6.55 0.68
C ASP A 46 2.53 6.51 2.11
N ARG A 47 1.20 6.56 2.27
CA ARG A 47 0.55 6.40 3.58
C ARG A 47 0.94 5.10 4.26
N VAL A 48 0.82 3.96 3.57
CA VAL A 48 1.18 2.63 4.10
C VAL A 48 2.65 2.60 4.53
N ARG A 49 3.55 3.12 3.69
CA ARG A 49 4.99 3.18 4.00
C ARG A 49 5.26 4.03 5.25
N ASN A 50 4.57 5.15 5.41
CA ASN A 50 4.74 6.04 6.56
C ASN A 50 4.20 5.41 7.86
N GLU A 51 3.04 4.77 7.82
CA GLU A 51 2.44 4.06 8.97
C GLU A 51 3.32 2.90 9.44
N ILE A 52 3.71 2.01 8.52
CA ILE A 52 4.59 0.88 8.83
C ILE A 52 5.97 1.37 9.29
N GLY A 53 6.53 2.38 8.62
CA GLY A 53 7.83 2.93 8.99
C GLY A 53 7.83 3.56 10.38
N THR A 54 6.73 4.19 10.79
CA THR A 54 6.56 4.72 12.14
C THR A 54 6.43 3.60 13.17
N SER A 55 5.53 2.64 12.93
CA SER A 55 5.36 1.47 13.80
C SER A 55 6.66 0.69 14.00
N LEU A 56 7.45 0.46 12.93
CA LEU A 56 8.74 -0.22 13.04
C LEU A 56 9.77 0.59 13.83
N ARG A 57 9.79 1.91 13.71
CA ARG A 57 10.70 2.76 14.51
C ARG A 57 10.32 2.71 15.98
N ASP A 58 9.03 2.79 16.28
CA ASP A 58 8.51 2.69 17.64
C ASP A 58 8.83 1.32 18.28
N GLU A 59 8.75 0.23 17.50
CA GLU A 59 9.14 -1.11 17.96
C GLU A 59 10.65 -1.30 18.14
N LEU A 60 11.46 -0.60 17.33
CA LEU A 60 12.92 -0.74 17.31
C LEU A 60 13.65 0.34 18.14
N ASP A 61 12.92 1.21 18.85
CA ASP A 61 13.44 2.37 19.58
C ASP A 61 14.38 3.27 18.72
N LEU A 62 14.04 3.46 17.43
CA LEU A 62 14.83 4.22 16.44
C LEU A 62 14.36 5.68 16.26
#